data_AF-A0A6B3FGM5-F1
#
_entry.id   AF-A0A6B3FGM5-F1
#
_cell.length_a   1.000
_cell.length_b   1.000
_cell.length_c   1.000
_cell.angle_alpha   90.00
_cell.angle_beta   90.00
_cell.angle_gamma   90.00
#
_symmetry.space_group_name_H-M   'P 1'
#
loop_
_entity.id
_entity.type
_entity.pdbx_description
1 polymer ?
#
loop_
_entity_poly.entity_id
_entity_poly.type
_entity_poly.pdbx_seq_one_letter_code
_entity_poly.pdbx_strand_id
1 'polypeptide(L)'
;MSTAMETTFPAGPEAPRVLAVSARDERTAAAAAVRLADRLAADPSLDPDDVALTLAHGRERFAVRHAVTGTTGAELADALRESAARPRRAAPVPSLVLDLGDGSAPPGTPPLAEAIEASATAEDLGLAQAARTAAVLY
;
A
#
# COMPACT_ATOMS: atom_id res chain seq x y z
N MET A 1 10.10 36.22 8.82
CA MET A 1 8.79 35.70 8.39
C MET A 1 9.05 34.39 7.66
N SER A 2 9.04 33.28 8.39
CA SER A 2 9.28 31.94 7.84
C SER A 2 7.94 31.38 7.39
N THR A 3 7.80 31.13 6.09
CA THR A 3 6.66 30.43 5.51
C THR A 3 6.64 29.02 6.09
N ALA A 4 5.60 28.70 6.88
CA ALA A 4 5.29 27.33 7.22
C ALA A 4 5.00 26.61 5.90
N MET A 5 5.92 25.75 5.48
CA MET A 5 5.73 24.89 4.33
C MET A 5 4.72 23.83 4.76
N GLU A 6 3.46 24.07 4.43
CA GLU A 6 2.33 23.18 4.70
C GLU A 6 2.69 21.79 4.19
N THR A 7 2.89 20.85 5.11
CA THR A 7 3.31 19.49 4.81
C THR A 7 2.09 18.71 4.37
N THR A 8 1.73 18.90 3.11
CA THR A 8 0.65 18.14 2.49
C THR A 8 1.24 16.83 2.01
N PHE A 9 0.93 15.75 2.72
CA PHE A 9 1.00 14.41 2.14
C PHE A 9 0.38 14.48 0.75
N PRO A 10 0.95 13.85 -0.29
CA PRO A 10 0.29 13.82 -1.57
C PRO A 10 -1.09 13.17 -1.33
N ALA A 11 -2.11 14.02 -1.31
CA ALA A 11 -3.51 13.67 -1.25
C ALA A 11 -4.02 14.13 -2.61
N GLY A 12 -4.14 13.18 -3.52
CA GLY A 12 -4.36 13.50 -4.92
C GLY A 12 -4.02 12.34 -5.86
N PRO A 13 -4.12 12.58 -7.17
CA PRO A 13 -3.94 11.56 -8.20
C PRO A 13 -2.50 11.03 -8.28
N GLU A 14 -1.51 11.76 -7.78
CA GLU A 14 -0.10 11.35 -7.79
C GLU A 14 0.29 10.49 -6.59
N ALA A 15 -0.61 10.30 -5.62
CA ALA A 15 -0.30 9.56 -4.42
C ALA A 15 -0.26 8.04 -4.69
N PRO A 16 0.70 7.31 -4.11
CA PRO A 16 0.80 5.87 -4.34
C PRO A 16 -0.42 5.14 -3.77
N ARG A 17 -0.92 4.17 -4.53
CA ARG A 17 -1.99 3.24 -4.15
C ARG A 17 -1.41 1.88 -3.83
N VAL A 18 -2.06 1.16 -2.91
CA VAL A 18 -1.69 -0.22 -2.59
C VAL A 18 -2.77 -1.15 -3.12
N LEU A 19 -2.40 -2.05 -4.04
CA LEU A 19 -3.27 -3.13 -4.48
C LEU A 19 -2.89 -4.41 -3.73
N ALA A 20 -3.81 -4.93 -2.91
CA ALA A 20 -3.61 -6.14 -2.13
C ALA A 20 -4.43 -7.31 -2.71
N VAL A 21 -3.75 -8.36 -3.13
CA VAL A 21 -4.33 -9.63 -3.56
C VAL A 21 -4.02 -10.69 -2.51
N SER A 22 -4.97 -11.58 -2.24
CA SER A 22 -4.73 -12.73 -1.37
C SER A 22 -5.41 -13.98 -1.87
N ALA A 23 -4.81 -15.13 -1.56
CA ALA A 23 -5.35 -16.45 -1.89
C ALA A 23 -4.94 -17.51 -0.85
N ARG A 24 -5.50 -18.71 -0.99
CA ARG A 24 -5.24 -19.84 -0.09
C ARG A 24 -3.83 -20.41 -0.25
N ASP A 25 -3.26 -20.30 -1.44
CA ASP A 25 -1.95 -20.82 -1.81
C ASP A 25 -1.23 -19.89 -2.81
N GLU A 26 0.07 -20.10 -2.99
CA GLU A 26 0.96 -19.27 -3.81
C GLU A 26 0.60 -19.28 -5.30
N ARG A 27 0.20 -20.44 -5.83
CA ARG A 27 -0.18 -20.58 -7.24
C ARG A 27 -1.45 -19.77 -7.52
N THR A 28 -2.44 -19.88 -6.64
CA THR A 28 -3.71 -19.14 -6.77
C THR A 28 -3.48 -17.64 -6.59
N ALA A 29 -2.56 -17.24 -5.69
CA ALA A 29 -2.19 -15.84 -5.51
C ALA A 29 -1.53 -15.25 -6.77
N ALA A 30 -0.54 -15.97 -7.34
CA ALA A 30 0.12 -15.56 -8.58
C ALA A 30 -0.88 -15.45 -9.75
N ALA A 31 -1.77 -16.44 -9.91
CA ALA A 31 -2.80 -16.39 -10.94
C ALA A 31 -3.78 -15.23 -10.72
N ALA A 32 -4.12 -14.89 -9.48
CA ALA A 32 -4.97 -13.74 -9.16
C ALA A 32 -4.26 -12.41 -9.46
N ALA A 33 -2.97 -12.29 -9.16
CA ALA A 33 -2.16 -11.12 -9.50
C ALA A 33 -2.11 -10.89 -11.01
N VAL A 34 -1.84 -11.94 -11.81
CA VAL A 34 -1.84 -11.85 -13.27
C VAL A 34 -3.20 -11.43 -13.82
N ARG A 35 -4.30 -12.04 -13.35
CA ARG A 35 -5.66 -11.65 -13.79
C ARG A 35 -5.99 -10.19 -13.46
N LEU A 36 -5.55 -9.70 -12.31
CA LEU A 36 -5.74 -8.30 -11.93
C LEU A 36 -4.90 -7.38 -12.83
N ALA A 37 -3.64 -7.73 -13.09
CA ALA A 37 -2.77 -6.99 -14.01
C ALA A 37 -3.36 -6.92 -15.43
N ASP A 38 -3.91 -8.03 -15.92
CA ASP A 38 -4.55 -8.08 -17.24
C ASP A 38 -5.84 -7.24 -17.28
N ARG A 39 -6.64 -7.26 -16.19
CA ARG A 39 -7.84 -6.42 -16.09
C ARG A 39 -7.52 -4.92 -16.07
N LEU A 40 -6.46 -4.52 -15.39
CA LEU A 40 -5.97 -3.14 -15.34
C LEU A 40 -5.44 -2.69 -16.70
N ALA A 41 -4.66 -3.55 -17.37
CA ALA A 41 -4.11 -3.25 -18.69
C ALA A 41 -5.20 -3.18 -19.79
N ALA A 42 -6.22 -4.03 -19.70
CA ALA A 42 -7.31 -4.09 -20.67
C ALA A 42 -8.26 -2.88 -20.60
N ASP A 43 -8.28 -2.15 -19.49
CA ASP A 43 -9.26 -1.07 -19.24
C ASP A 43 -8.63 0.06 -18.44
N PRO A 44 -8.03 1.04 -19.14
CA PRO A 44 -7.43 2.21 -18.52
C PRO A 44 -8.45 3.15 -17.82
N SER A 45 -9.77 2.89 -17.96
CA SER A 45 -10.80 3.70 -17.29
C SER A 45 -11.03 3.31 -15.83
N LEU A 46 -10.48 2.18 -15.39
CA LEU A 46 -10.53 1.79 -13.99
C LEU A 46 -9.72 2.77 -13.13
N ASP A 47 -10.39 3.40 -12.17
CA ASP A 47 -9.74 4.23 -11.17
C ASP A 47 -8.96 3.34 -10.17
N PRO A 48 -7.63 3.52 -10.03
CA PRO A 48 -6.83 2.81 -9.03
C PRO A 48 -7.35 2.95 -7.59
N ASP A 49 -8.01 4.07 -7.24
CA ASP A 49 -8.61 4.26 -5.92
C ASP A 49 -9.76 3.27 -5.67
N ASP A 50 -10.69 3.18 -6.62
CA ASP A 50 -11.83 2.27 -6.54
C ASP A 50 -11.38 0.81 -6.52
N VAL A 51 -10.34 0.48 -7.31
CA VAL A 51 -9.76 -0.87 -7.32
C VAL A 51 -9.13 -1.18 -5.96
N ALA A 52 -8.33 -0.28 -5.39
CA ALA A 52 -7.70 -0.46 -4.08
C ALA A 52 -8.76 -0.65 -2.98
N LEU A 53 -9.79 0.20 -2.97
CA LEU A 53 -10.90 0.11 -2.02
C LEU A 53 -11.66 -1.21 -2.14
N THR A 54 -11.96 -1.62 -3.37
CA THR A 54 -12.65 -2.89 -3.67
C THR A 54 -11.84 -4.09 -3.19
N LEU A 55 -10.53 -4.08 -3.38
CA LEU A 55 -9.65 -5.17 -2.92
C LEU A 55 -9.54 -5.19 -1.39
N ALA A 56 -9.48 -4.02 -0.74
CA ALA A 56 -9.33 -3.91 0.71
C ALA A 56 -10.59 -4.34 1.47
N HIS A 57 -11.78 -4.00 0.97
CA HIS A 57 -13.05 -4.17 1.68
C HIS A 57 -14.04 -5.13 1.02
N GLY A 58 -13.99 -5.28 -0.31
CA GLY A 58 -14.92 -6.10 -1.07
C GLY A 58 -14.51 -7.55 -1.25
N ARG A 59 -13.32 -7.96 -0.76
CA ARG A 59 -12.76 -9.31 -0.96
C ARG A 59 -12.32 -9.96 0.35
N GLU A 60 -12.48 -11.28 0.42
CA GLU A 60 -12.00 -12.09 1.53
C GLU A 60 -10.47 -12.07 1.61
N ARG A 61 -9.94 -12.13 2.84
CA ARG A 61 -8.50 -12.06 3.12
C ARG A 61 -7.96 -13.44 3.49
N PHE A 62 -7.02 -13.93 2.69
CA PHE A 62 -6.40 -15.24 2.89
C PHE A 62 -4.97 -15.17 3.44
N ALA A 63 -4.36 -16.35 3.60
CA ALA A 63 -3.05 -16.54 4.22
C ALA A 63 -1.89 -16.18 3.29
N VAL A 64 -1.98 -16.41 1.98
CA VAL A 64 -0.96 -15.97 1.02
C VAL A 64 -1.36 -14.60 0.49
N ARG A 65 -0.46 -13.62 0.63
CA ARG A 65 -0.74 -12.22 0.32
C ARG A 65 0.31 -11.65 -0.63
N HIS A 66 -0.15 -10.79 -1.51
CA HIS A 66 0.64 -10.05 -2.47
C HIS A 66 0.17 -8.61 -2.40
N ALA A 67 1.07 -7.68 -2.16
CA ALA A 67 0.76 -6.26 -2.23
C ALA A 67 1.78 -5.58 -3.15
N VAL A 68 1.29 -4.66 -3.97
CA VAL A 68 2.12 -3.79 -4.80
C VAL A 68 1.71 -2.35 -4.60
N THR A 69 2.61 -1.44 -4.96
CA THR A 69 2.42 0.01 -4.90
C THR A 69 2.66 0.64 -6.25
N GLY A 70 1.89 1.67 -6.57
CA GLY A 70 2.03 2.43 -7.81
C GLY A 70 1.03 3.58 -7.85
N THR A 71 1.21 4.52 -8.77
CA THR A 71 0.35 5.69 -8.91
C THR A 71 -0.67 5.53 -10.04
N THR A 72 -0.34 4.71 -11.05
CA THR A 72 -1.21 4.47 -12.21
C THR A 72 -1.58 2.99 -12.36
N GLY A 73 -2.67 2.71 -13.06
CA GLY A 73 -3.09 1.33 -13.37
C GLY A 73 -2.03 0.54 -14.14
N ALA A 74 -1.25 1.19 -15.01
CA ALA A 74 -0.17 0.56 -15.77
C ALA A 74 1.01 0.17 -14.86
N GLU A 75 1.50 1.10 -14.03
CA GLU A 75 2.54 0.80 -13.03
C GLU A 75 2.14 -0.33 -12.10
N LEU A 76 0.89 -0.31 -11.65
CA LEU A 76 0.33 -1.34 -10.78
C LEU A 76 0.25 -2.70 -11.48
N ALA A 77 -0.12 -2.74 -12.76
CA ALA A 77 -0.16 -3.96 -13.54
C ALA A 77 1.24 -4.55 -13.73
N ASP A 78 2.25 -3.73 -14.00
CA ASP A 78 3.63 -4.17 -14.17
C ASP A 78 4.21 -4.66 -12.83
N ALA A 79 4.00 -3.92 -11.75
CA ALA A 79 4.42 -4.33 -10.42
C ALA A 79 3.80 -5.68 -9.99
N LEU A 80 2.53 -5.94 -10.34
CA LEU A 80 1.87 -7.23 -10.10
C LEU A 80 2.50 -8.40 -10.86
N ARG A 81 3.10 -8.14 -12.03
CA ARG A 81 3.79 -9.15 -12.84
C ARG A 81 5.22 -9.40 -12.37
N GLU A 82 5.91 -8.37 -11.88
CA GLU A 82 7.33 -8.44 -11.50
C GLU A 82 7.56 -8.94 -10.07
N SER A 83 6.56 -8.81 -9.19
CA SER A 83 6.66 -9.21 -7.79
C SER A 83 5.90 -10.50 -7.50
N ALA A 84 6.26 -11.16 -6.40
CA ALA A 84 5.68 -12.45 -6.03
C ALA A 84 4.95 -12.38 -4.68
N ALA A 85 3.84 -13.13 -4.59
CA ALA A 85 3.10 -13.32 -3.36
C ALA A 85 3.95 -14.03 -2.29
N ARG A 86 3.66 -13.75 -1.01
CA ARG A 86 4.35 -14.38 0.13
C ARG A 86 3.34 -14.86 1.17
N PRO A 87 3.62 -15.98 1.87
CA PRO A 87 2.82 -16.40 3.01
C PRO A 87 2.82 -15.32 4.10
N ARG A 88 1.67 -15.08 4.71
CA ARG A 88 1.55 -14.23 5.90
C ARG A 88 2.35 -14.85 7.04
N ARG A 89 3.14 -14.04 7.75
CA ARG A 89 3.72 -14.45 9.04
C ARG A 89 2.62 -14.83 10.03
N ALA A 90 2.74 -16.00 10.63
CA ALA A 90 1.70 -16.64 11.44
C ALA A 90 1.45 -15.95 12.79
N ALA A 91 2.44 -15.28 13.37
CA ALA A 91 2.30 -14.58 14.66
C ALA A 91 2.22 -13.06 14.46
N PRO A 92 1.39 -12.34 15.24
CA PRO A 92 1.56 -10.91 15.41
C PRO A 92 2.96 -10.68 15.96
N VAL A 93 3.84 -10.14 15.13
CA VAL A 93 5.15 -9.68 15.60
C VAL A 93 4.96 -8.29 16.17
N PRO A 94 5.54 -7.97 17.33
CA PRO A 94 5.53 -6.59 17.82
C PRO A 94 6.18 -5.69 16.77
N SER A 95 5.51 -4.61 16.41
CA SER A 95 6.07 -3.54 15.60
C SER A 95 6.95 -2.66 16.48
N LEU A 96 8.16 -2.39 16.01
CA LEU A 96 9.05 -1.39 16.60
C LEU A 96 9.10 -0.20 15.65
N VAL A 97 8.76 0.98 16.16
CA VAL A 97 8.94 2.24 15.43
C VAL A 97 10.33 2.76 15.78
N LEU A 98 11.19 2.88 14.77
CA LEU A 98 12.53 3.43 14.91
C LEU A 98 12.49 4.90 14.47
N ASP A 99 12.63 5.81 15.44
CA ASP A 99 12.86 7.23 15.13
C ASP A 99 14.33 7.42 14.79
N LEU A 100 14.61 7.74 13.52
CA LEU A 100 15.97 7.98 13.04
C LEU A 100 16.47 9.40 13.35
N GLY A 101 15.64 10.22 14.00
CA GLY A 101 15.92 11.63 14.27
C GLY A 101 15.77 12.52 13.03
N ASP A 102 15.89 13.83 13.25
CA ASP A 102 15.75 14.88 12.23
C ASP A 102 16.90 14.94 11.22
N GLY A 103 18.08 14.42 11.57
CA GLY A 103 19.28 14.49 10.74
C GLY A 103 19.27 13.63 9.46
N SER A 104 18.32 12.71 9.32
CA SER A 104 18.21 11.82 8.16
C SER A 104 16.89 11.94 7.39
N ALA A 105 15.98 12.79 7.85
CA ALA A 105 14.65 12.92 7.25
C ALA A 105 14.73 13.63 5.89
N PRO A 106 14.22 13.03 4.81
CA PRO A 106 14.02 13.73 3.55
C PRO A 106 13.15 15.00 3.74
N PRO A 107 13.32 16.03 2.90
CA PRO A 107 12.43 17.19 2.91
C PRO A 107 10.97 16.75 2.73
N GLY A 108 10.06 17.27 3.56
CA GLY A 108 8.63 16.93 3.50
C GLY A 108 8.24 15.66 4.27
N THR A 109 9.16 15.05 5.02
CA THR A 109 8.82 13.96 5.95
C THR A 109 7.94 14.52 7.08
N PRO A 110 6.76 13.93 7.35
CA PRO A 110 5.88 14.38 8.42
C PRO A 110 6.52 14.12 9.79
N PRO A 111 6.16 14.91 10.83
CA PRO A 111 6.52 14.59 12.21
C PRO A 111 6.08 13.18 12.59
N LEU A 112 6.92 12.47 13.37
CA LEU A 112 6.66 11.08 13.76
C LEU A 112 5.28 10.89 14.42
N ALA A 113 4.85 11.86 15.23
CA ALA A 113 3.55 11.80 15.89
C ALA A 113 2.38 11.69 14.89
N GLU A 114 2.43 12.46 13.79
CA GLU A 114 1.41 12.43 12.74
C GLU A 114 1.44 11.10 11.98
N ALA A 115 2.64 10.56 11.70
CA ALA A 115 2.78 9.26 11.06
C ALA A 115 2.23 8.10 11.93
N ILE A 116 2.42 8.17 13.24
CA ILE A 116 1.87 7.21 14.21
C ILE A 116 0.34 7.29 14.22
N GLU A 117 -0.22 8.49 14.29
CA GLU A 117 -1.67 8.71 14.30
C GLU A 117 -2.33 8.23 12.99
N ALA A 118 -1.72 8.54 11.84
CA ALA A 118 -2.18 8.07 10.54
C ALA A 118 -2.15 6.52 10.46
N SER A 119 -1.11 5.91 11.03
CA SER A 119 -0.99 4.45 11.10
C SER A 119 -2.08 3.83 11.98
N ALA A 120 -2.34 4.39 13.16
CA ALA A 120 -3.40 3.94 14.05
C ALA A 120 -4.79 4.07 13.39
N THR A 121 -5.05 5.20 12.72
CA THR A 121 -6.28 5.43 11.97
C THR A 121 -6.45 4.39 10.85
N ALA A 122 -5.38 4.06 10.12
CA ALA A 122 -5.43 3.02 9.10
C ALA A 122 -5.68 1.63 9.70
N GLU A 123 -5.23 1.35 10.92
CA GLU A 123 -5.56 0.11 11.62
C GLU A 123 -7.05 0.01 11.94
N ASP A 124 -7.64 1.07 12.48
CA ASP A 124 -9.08 1.14 12.79
C ASP A 124 -9.95 0.99 11.55
N LEU A 125 -9.52 1.56 10.42
CA LEU A 125 -10.19 1.41 9.13
C LEU A 125 -9.95 0.04 8.46
N GLY A 126 -9.11 -0.82 9.04
CA GLY A 126 -8.74 -2.10 8.43
C GLY A 126 -7.85 -1.96 7.19
N LEU A 127 -7.23 -0.79 6.99
CA LEU A 127 -6.29 -0.42 5.93
C LEU A 127 -4.82 -0.58 6.35
N ALA A 128 -4.56 -1.21 7.50
CA ALA A 128 -3.23 -1.40 8.07
C ALA A 128 -2.20 -2.03 7.12
N GLN A 129 -2.64 -2.78 6.11
CA GLN A 129 -1.75 -3.37 5.11
C GLN A 129 -1.32 -2.35 4.05
N ALA A 130 -2.22 -1.44 3.66
CA ALA A 130 -1.90 -0.33 2.78
C ALA A 130 -0.92 0.64 3.47
N ALA A 131 -1.23 1.02 4.72
CA ALA A 131 -0.35 1.87 5.52
C ALA A 131 1.05 1.26 5.72
N ARG A 132 1.14 -0.04 6.04
CA ARG A 132 2.44 -0.72 6.19
C ARG A 132 3.24 -0.84 4.91
N THR A 133 2.59 -0.95 3.75
CA THR A 133 3.29 -1.03 2.47
C THR A 133 3.82 0.33 2.05
N ALA A 134 3.03 1.40 2.28
CA ALA A 134 3.48 2.78 2.05
C ALA A 134 4.65 3.17 2.97
N ALA A 135 4.63 2.75 4.23
CA ALA A 135 5.68 3.03 5.21
C ALA A 135 7.04 2.35 4.91
N VAL A 136 7.12 1.40 3.96
CA VAL A 136 8.39 0.78 3.53
C VAL A 136 9.07 1.59 2.41
N LEU A 137 8.34 2.51 1.78
CA LEU A 137 8.82 3.30 0.63
C LEU A 137 9.40 4.67 1.02
N TYR A 138 9.24 5.07 2.28
CA TYR A 138 9.79 6.28 2.88
C TYR A 138 10.72 5.90 4.04
#